data_AF-A0A1I3VC39-F1
#
_entry.id   AF-A0A1I3VC39-F1
#
_cell.length_a   1.000
_cell.length_b   1.000
_cell.length_c   1.000
_cell.angle_alpha   90.00
_cell.angle_beta   90.00
_cell.angle_gamma   90.00
#
_symmetry.space_group_name_H-M   'P 1'
#
loop_
_entity.id
_entity.type
_entity.pdbx_description
1 polymer ?
#
loop_
_entity_poly.entity_id
_entity_poly.type
_entity_poly.pdbx_seq_one_letter_code
_entity_poly.pdbx_strand_id
1 'polypeptide(L)' 'MRKPPLNPDVADAAPADQVLTDCDGQHVVTYMRLLQADSEGADWMEVARIVLHIDPVREPDRARNAYQSRLARAK' A
#
# COMPACT_ATOMS: atom_id res chain seq x y z
N MET A 1 -23.11 10.46 12.70
CA MET A 1 -21.89 9.66 12.53
C MET A 1 -21.80 9.25 11.06
N ARG A 2 -20.90 9.84 10.26
CA ARG A 2 -20.66 9.40 8.87
C ARG A 2 -19.64 8.26 8.92
N LYS A 3 -20.05 7.07 8.46
CA LYS A 3 -19.16 5.91 8.30
C LYS A 3 -18.08 6.29 7.29
N PRO A 4 -16.78 6.23 7.62
CA PRO A 4 -15.73 6.45 6.62
C PRO A 4 -15.86 5.37 5.54
N PRO A 5 -15.66 5.70 4.26
CA PRO A 5 -15.61 4.69 3.21
C PRO A 5 -14.47 3.71 3.51
N LEU A 6 -14.77 2.41 3.42
CA LEU A 6 -13.86 1.31 3.76
C LEU A 6 -12.69 1.15 2.78
N ASN A 7 -12.67 1.89 1.67
CA ASN A 7 -11.59 1.91 0.69
C ASN A 7 -11.60 3.28 -0.04
N PRO A 8 -10.81 4.27 0.39
CA PRO A 8 -10.51 5.43 -0.45
C PRO A 8 -9.60 5.03 -1.61
N ASP A 9 -9.72 5.73 -2.76
CA ASP A 9 -8.82 5.53 -3.90
C ASP A 9 -7.36 5.73 -3.48
N VAL A 10 -6.52 4.75 -3.84
CA VAL A 10 -5.11 4.72 -3.48
C VAL A 10 -4.32 5.59 -4.47
N ALA A 11 -3.73 6.68 -3.97
CA ALA A 11 -2.88 7.56 -4.78
C ALA A 11 -1.59 6.86 -5.26
N ASP A 12 -1.10 7.22 -6.45
CA ASP A 12 0.06 6.57 -7.09
C ASP A 12 1.38 6.71 -6.31
N ALA A 13 1.53 7.81 -5.56
CA ALA A 13 2.68 8.03 -4.68
C ALA A 13 2.22 8.20 -3.23
N ALA A 14 2.94 7.60 -2.29
CA ALA A 14 2.74 7.87 -0.88
C ALA A 14 3.18 9.32 -0.58
N PRO A 15 2.49 10.04 0.33
CA PRO A 15 2.97 11.34 0.80
C PRO A 15 4.41 11.23 1.31
N ALA A 16 5.24 12.24 1.07
CA ALA A 16 6.66 12.23 1.44
C ALA A 16 6.91 12.47 2.95
N ASP A 17 5.87 12.77 3.72
CA ASP A 17 6.01 13.22 5.11
C ASP A 17 6.28 12.04 6.07
N GLN A 18 7.28 12.18 6.94
CA GLN A 18 7.73 11.14 7.90
C GLN A 18 6.80 10.97 9.11
N VAL A 19 5.80 11.85 9.26
CA VAL A 19 4.81 11.78 10.34
C VAL A 19 3.57 11.06 9.81
N LEU A 20 3.06 10.09 10.58
CA LEU A 20 1.76 9.46 10.35
C LEU A 20 0.70 10.56 10.23
N THR A 21 0.24 10.81 9.00
CA THR A 21 -0.84 11.77 8.72
C THR A 21 -2.19 11.05 8.86
N ASP A 22 -3.31 11.77 8.95
CA ASP A 22 -4.65 11.14 8.99
C ASP A 22 -4.92 10.20 7.79
N CYS A 23 -4.18 10.37 6.69
CA CYS A 23 -4.09 9.42 5.56
C CYS A 23 -3.48 8.06 5.92
N ASP A 24 -2.51 8.00 6.84
CA ASP A 24 -1.89 6.75 7.30
C ASP A 24 -2.79 5.98 8.27
N GLY A 25 -3.61 6.68 9.07
CA GLY A 25 -4.62 6.07 9.94
C GLY A 25 -5.66 5.24 9.17
N GLN A 26 -6.00 5.65 7.93
CA GLN A 26 -6.85 4.88 7.02
C GLN A 26 -6.12 3.72 6.33
N HIS A 27 -4.78 3.71 6.33
CA HIS A 27 -3.95 2.71 5.64
C HIS A 27 -3.17 1.80 6.59
N VAL A 28 -3.41 1.85 7.90
CA VAL A 28 -2.78 0.95 8.89
C VAL A 28 -2.95 -0.52 8.47
N VAL A 29 -4.13 -0.89 7.98
CA VAL A 29 -4.40 -2.26 7.49
C VAL A 29 -3.55 -2.59 6.25
N THR A 30 -3.35 -1.64 5.34
CA THR A 30 -2.50 -1.79 4.16
C THR A 30 -1.04 -2.02 4.57
N TYR A 31 -0.51 -1.22 5.50
CA TYR A 31 0.86 -1.38 5.99
C TYR A 31 1.05 -2.69 6.75
N MET A 32 0.11 -3.08 7.61
CA MET A 32 0.16 -4.38 8.29
C MET A 32 0.16 -5.55 7.29
N ARG A 33 -0.69 -5.50 6.26
CA ARG A 33 -0.73 -6.52 5.21
C ARG A 33 0.56 -6.56 4.39
N LEU A 34 1.18 -5.41 4.11
CA LEU A 34 2.48 -5.35 3.44
C LEU A 34 3.59 -5.97 4.30
N LEU A 35 3.64 -5.66 5.59
CA LEU A 35 4.62 -6.22 6.52
C LEU A 35 4.45 -7.72 6.71
N GLN A 36 3.20 -8.19 6.84
CA GLN A 36 2.90 -9.61 6.94
C GLN A 36 3.34 -10.33 5.65
N ALA A 37 2.98 -9.81 4.49
CA ALA A 37 3.36 -10.39 3.20
C ALA A 37 4.89 -10.42 3.00
N ASP A 38 5.62 -9.37 3.40
CA ASP A 38 7.08 -9.35 3.39
C ASP A 38 7.68 -10.40 4.34
N SER A 39 7.10 -10.55 5.54
CA SER A 39 7.54 -11.55 6.53
C SER A 39 7.28 -13.00 6.10
N GLU A 40 6.21 -13.22 5.31
CA GLU A 40 5.86 -14.51 4.72
C GLU A 40 6.62 -14.78 3.41
N GLY A 41 7.39 -13.81 2.90
CA GLY A 41 8.11 -13.93 1.64
C GLY A 41 7.19 -13.98 0.41
N ALA A 42 6.01 -13.36 0.50
CA ALA A 42 5.03 -13.34 -0.58
C ALA A 42 5.55 -12.60 -1.83
N ASP A 43 5.03 -12.97 -3.00
CA ASP A 43 5.38 -12.30 -4.25
C ASP A 43 4.83 -10.86 -4.27
N TRP A 44 5.74 -9.91 -4.46
CA TRP A 44 5.40 -8.48 -4.54
C TRP A 44 4.37 -8.18 -5.63
N MET A 45 4.32 -8.97 -6.72
CA MET A 45 3.31 -8.81 -7.78
C MET A 45 1.91 -9.15 -7.27
N GLU A 46 1.79 -10.24 -6.52
CA GLU A 46 0.52 -10.64 -5.90
C GLU A 46 0.08 -9.62 -4.86
N VAL A 47 1.01 -9.13 -4.04
CA VAL A 47 0.76 -8.09 -3.04
C VAL A 47 0.34 -6.77 -3.70
N ALA A 48 1.00 -6.36 -4.79
CA ALA A 48 0.61 -5.15 -5.52
C ALA A 48 -0.82 -5.26 -6.09
N ARG A 49 -1.22 -6.43 -6.59
CA ARG A 49 -2.56 -6.66 -7.13
C ARG A 49 -3.64 -6.73 -6.04
N ILE A 50 -3.36 -7.42 -4.93
CA ILE A 50 -4.35 -7.70 -3.88
C ILE A 50 -4.46 -6.55 -2.88
N VAL A 51 -3.32 -6.00 -2.44
CA VAL A 51 -3.25 -5.00 -1.37
C VAL A 51 -3.26 -3.58 -1.93
N LEU A 52 -2.55 -3.33 -3.05
CA LEU A 52 -2.46 -2.00 -3.64
C LEU A 52 -3.45 -1.78 -4.79
N HIS A 53 -4.13 -2.83 -5.24
CA HIS A 53 -5.06 -2.81 -6.37
C HIS A 53 -4.43 -2.30 -7.68
N ILE A 54 -3.12 -2.49 -7.87
CA ILE A 54 -2.40 -2.15 -9.10
C ILE A 54 -2.07 -3.44 -9.84
N ASP A 55 -2.36 -3.51 -11.14
CA ASP A 55 -2.00 -4.68 -11.94
C ASP A 55 -0.52 -4.62 -12.36
N PRO A 56 0.36 -5.47 -11.79
CA PRO A 56 1.78 -5.45 -12.10
C PRO A 56 2.10 -5.96 -13.52
N VAL A 57 1.14 -6.60 -14.20
CA VAL A 57 1.33 -7.05 -15.59
C VAL A 57 1.05 -5.91 -16.57
N ARG A 58 0.04 -5.09 -16.28
CA ARG A 58 -0.34 -3.94 -17.13
C ARG A 58 0.48 -2.70 -16.83
N GLU A 59 0.87 -2.52 -15.56
CA GLU A 59 1.56 -1.32 -15.07
C GLU A 59 2.73 -1.69 -14.13
N PRO A 60 3.76 -2.40 -14.63
CA PRO A 60 4.81 -3.00 -13.81
C PRO A 60 5.60 -1.98 -13.00
N ASP A 61 6.00 -0.87 -13.62
CA ASP A 61 6.82 0.16 -12.96
C ASP A 61 6.03 0.86 -11.85
N ARG A 62 4.77 1.19 -12.13
CA ARG A 62 3.85 1.80 -11.15
C ARG A 62 3.60 0.86 -9.97
N ALA A 63 3.30 -0.41 -10.25
CA ALA A 63 3.08 -1.42 -9.21
C ALA A 63 4.32 -1.60 -8.33
N ARG A 64 5.50 -1.69 -8.94
CA ARG A 64 6.76 -1.88 -8.22
C ARG A 64 7.12 -0.68 -7.36
N ASN A 65 7.01 0.53 -7.91
CA ASN A 65 7.28 1.76 -7.17
C ASN A 65 6.32 1.92 -5.99
N ALA A 66 5.03 1.64 -6.20
CA ALA A 66 4.02 1.69 -5.15
C ALA A 66 4.28 0.66 -4.04
N TYR A 67 4.67 -0.57 -4.40
CA TYR A 67 5.05 -1.61 -3.45
C TYR A 67 6.27 -1.21 -2.62
N GLN A 68 7.37 -0.80 -3.29
CA GLN A 68 8.61 -0.45 -2.61
C GLN A 68 8.46 0.76 -1.70
N SER A 69 7.80 1.83 -2.18
CA SER A 69 7.57 3.05 -1.39
C SER A 69 6.75 2.77 -0.14
N ARG A 70 5.67 1.97 -0.25
CA ARG A 70 4.81 1.65 0.89
C ARG A 70 5.44 0.65 1.85
N LEU A 71 6.17 -0.34 1.35
CA LEU A 71 6.91 -1.26 2.20
C LEU A 71 8.01 -0.54 2.98
N ALA A 72 8.73 0.40 2.36
CA ALA A 72 9.73 1.21 3.03
C ALA A 72 9.12 2.13 4.11
N ARG A 73 7.91 2.65 3.89
CA ARG A 73 7.18 3.45 4.88
C ARG A 73 6.60 2.59 6.02
N ALA A 74 6.28 1.33 5.76
CA ALA A 74 5.74 0.41 6.75
C ALA A 74 6.81 -0.15 7.71
N LYS A 75 8.08 -0.22 7.28
CA LYS A 75 9.23 -0.63 8.09
C LYS A 75 9.76 0.53 8.94
#